data_AF-A0A7Y2X8B7-F1
#
_entry.id   AF-A0A7Y2X8B7-F1
#
_cell.length_a   1.000
_cell.length_b   1.000
_cell.length_c   1.000
_cell.angle_alpha   90.00
_cell.angle_beta   90.00
_cell.angle_gamma   90.00
#
_symmetry.space_group_name_H-M   'P 1'
#
loop_
_entity.id
_entity.type
_entity.pdbx_description
1 polymer ?
#
loop_
_entity_poly.entity_id
_entity_poly.type
_entity_poly.pdbx_seq_one_letter_code
_entity_poly.pdbx_strand_id
1 'polypeptide(L)'
;MNLNLLTVRNSIMSLLISVLLLSCGSISEFSADAYKQAVELKVISLDLMSVATKPYSDFEADVDMLKLELRKAYEFAKGRPDNEISTKQWEILIDEERNLLGGFLKRWRDEDTLSAMFVTEAQMLVSDAFDAIIGLESGKLKPSEIK
;
A
#
# COMPACT_ATOMS: atom_id res chain seq x y z
N MET A 1 45.75 -21.29 26.93
CA MET A 1 45.30 -20.43 25.81
C MET A 1 43.88 -20.76 25.29
N ASN A 2 43.10 -21.65 25.93
CA ASN A 2 41.75 -22.03 25.47
C ASN A 2 40.59 -21.31 26.18
N LEU A 3 40.80 -20.84 27.41
CA LEU A 3 39.74 -20.19 28.20
C LEU A 3 39.30 -18.86 27.57
N ASN A 4 40.25 -18.03 27.12
CA ASN A 4 39.97 -16.74 26.48
C ASN A 4 39.22 -16.90 25.14
N LEU A 5 39.47 -17.96 24.37
CA LEU A 5 38.76 -18.22 23.10
C LEU A 5 37.29 -18.60 23.35
N LEU A 6 37.03 -19.40 24.39
CA LEU A 6 35.68 -19.79 24.81
C LEU A 6 34.89 -18.59 25.36
N THR A 7 35.52 -17.74 26.15
CA THR A 7 34.90 -16.50 26.66
C THR A 7 34.59 -15.53 25.54
N VAL A 8 35.53 -15.29 24.61
CA VAL A 8 35.31 -14.44 23.44
C VAL A 8 34.21 -14.99 22.53
N ARG A 9 34.15 -16.31 22.31
CA ARG A 9 33.07 -16.96 21.56
C ARG A 9 31.70 -16.75 22.22
N ASN A 10 31.61 -16.94 23.54
CA ASN A 10 30.36 -16.71 24.27
C ASN A 10 29.94 -15.23 24.27
N SER A 11 30.90 -14.30 24.35
CA SER A 11 30.64 -12.86 24.22
C SER A 11 30.14 -12.47 22.82
N ILE A 12 30.75 -13.03 21.77
CA ILE A 12 30.31 -12.82 20.37
C ILE A 12 28.90 -13.38 20.17
N MET A 13 28.62 -14.58 20.69
CA MET A 13 27.30 -15.20 20.59
C MET A 13 26.23 -14.40 21.34
N SER A 14 26.57 -13.87 22.52
CA SER A 14 25.66 -13.00 23.31
C SER A 14 25.40 -11.66 22.61
N LEU A 15 26.43 -11.07 21.98
CA LEU A 15 26.30 -9.85 21.18
C LEU A 15 25.42 -10.09 19.93
N LEU A 16 25.62 -11.20 19.23
CA LEU A 16 24.79 -11.61 18.09
C LEU A 16 23.33 -11.80 18.48
N ILE A 17 23.05 -12.46 19.61
CA ILE A 17 21.69 -12.61 20.14
C ILE A 17 21.06 -11.26 20.49
N SER A 18 21.84 -10.34 21.05
CA SER A 18 21.35 -9.00 21.43
C SER A 18 20.98 -8.14 20.21
N VAL A 19 21.72 -8.28 19.10
CA VAL A 19 21.44 -7.57 17.84
C VAL A 19 20.15 -8.07 17.18
N LEU A 20 19.80 -9.36 17.36
CA LEU A 20 18.58 -9.95 16.79
C LEU A 20 17.29 -9.47 17.48
N LEU A 21 17.37 -8.92 18.69
CA LEU A 21 16.20 -8.44 19.45
C LEU A 21 15.77 -7.00 19.09
N LEU A 22 16.55 -6.28 18.27
CA LEU A 22 16.26 -4.90 17.88
C LEU A 22 15.36 -4.76 16.63
N SER A 23 14.89 -5.86 16.04
CA SER A 23 14.12 -5.83 14.78
C SER A 23 12.61 -5.60 14.95
N CYS A 24 12.11 -5.44 16.18
CA CYS A 24 10.72 -5.08 16.40
C CYS A 24 10.55 -3.57 16.19
N GLY A 25 10.42 -3.15 14.93
CA GLY A 25 9.96 -1.80 14.62
C GLY A 25 8.55 -1.59 15.17
N SER A 26 8.28 -0.43 15.76
CA SER A 26 6.91 -0.01 16.03
C SER A 26 6.14 -0.01 14.71
N ILE A 27 4.91 -0.49 14.75
CA ILE A 27 3.93 -0.32 13.68
C ILE A 27 2.90 0.68 14.18
N SER A 28 2.46 1.59 13.31
CA SER A 28 1.37 2.51 13.61
C SER A 28 0.19 1.78 14.26
N GLU A 29 -0.50 2.44 15.19
CA GLU A 29 -1.74 1.90 15.77
C GLU A 29 -2.83 1.70 14.70
N PHE A 30 -3.87 0.94 15.01
CA PHE A 30 -5.03 0.80 14.12
C PHE A 30 -5.73 2.15 13.89
N SER A 31 -6.23 2.36 12.68
CA SER A 31 -7.13 3.47 12.35
C SER A 31 -8.31 2.96 11.54
N ALA A 32 -9.51 3.08 12.10
CA ALA A 32 -10.75 2.74 11.39
C ALA A 32 -10.93 3.60 10.12
N ASP A 33 -10.48 4.85 10.17
CA ASP A 33 -10.54 5.76 9.01
C ASP A 33 -9.60 5.30 7.90
N ALA A 34 -8.36 4.90 8.20
CA ALA A 34 -7.42 4.38 7.20
C ALA A 34 -7.95 3.10 6.53
N TYR A 35 -8.46 2.18 7.35
CA TYR A 35 -9.03 0.92 6.87
C TYR A 35 -10.25 1.18 5.97
N LYS A 36 -11.20 1.99 6.44
CA LYS A 36 -12.42 2.33 5.69
C LYS A 36 -12.08 3.04 4.38
N GLN A 37 -11.19 4.03 4.42
CA GLN A 37 -10.77 4.78 3.24
C GLN A 37 -10.11 3.86 2.20
N ALA A 38 -9.27 2.91 2.61
CA ALA A 38 -8.67 1.94 1.69
C ALA A 38 -9.71 1.03 1.01
N VAL A 39 -10.72 0.56 1.76
CA VAL A 39 -11.83 -0.23 1.22
C VAL A 39 -12.68 0.57 0.24
N GLU A 40 -13.04 1.82 0.58
CA GLU A 40 -13.84 2.69 -0.28
C GLU A 40 -13.09 3.02 -1.58
N LEU A 41 -11.81 3.40 -1.47
CA LEU A 41 -10.98 3.72 -2.63
C LEU A 41 -10.75 2.51 -3.54
N LYS A 42 -10.65 1.30 -2.98
CA LYS A 42 -10.59 0.06 -3.78
C LYS A 42 -11.82 -0.04 -4.68
N VAL A 43 -13.01 0.06 -4.09
CA VAL A 43 -14.27 -0.10 -4.84
C VAL A 43 -14.41 0.98 -5.91
N ILE A 44 -14.20 2.25 -5.55
CA ILE A 44 -14.31 3.38 -6.48
C ILE A 44 -13.29 3.23 -7.63
N SER A 45 -12.05 2.86 -7.32
CA SER A 45 -11.01 2.68 -8.35
C SER A 45 -11.37 1.58 -9.32
N LEU A 46 -11.79 0.42 -8.82
CA LEU A 46 -12.13 -0.72 -9.67
C LEU A 46 -13.37 -0.42 -10.52
N ASP A 47 -14.37 0.28 -9.98
CA ASP A 47 -15.56 0.69 -10.73
C ASP A 47 -15.19 1.65 -11.88
N LEU A 48 -14.38 2.68 -11.59
CA LEU A 48 -13.90 3.63 -12.60
C LEU A 48 -13.00 2.96 -13.66
N MET A 49 -12.16 2.02 -13.26
CA MET A 49 -11.36 1.23 -14.22
C MET A 49 -12.25 0.43 -15.18
N SER A 50 -13.39 -0.08 -14.71
CA SER A 50 -14.29 -0.93 -15.51
C SER A 50 -14.86 -0.22 -16.74
N VAL A 51 -14.95 1.12 -16.69
CA VAL A 51 -15.49 1.94 -17.78
C VAL A 51 -14.42 2.44 -18.76
N ALA A 52 -13.14 2.12 -18.56
CA ALA A 52 -12.03 2.63 -19.36
C ALA A 52 -11.97 2.11 -20.82
N THR A 53 -12.95 1.31 -21.22
CA THR A 53 -13.21 0.99 -22.64
C THR A 53 -13.94 2.13 -23.37
N LYS A 54 -14.39 3.15 -22.63
CA LYS A 54 -15.01 4.38 -23.11
C LYS A 54 -14.01 5.55 -23.12
N PRO A 55 -14.28 6.63 -23.89
CA PRO A 55 -13.40 7.80 -23.95
C PRO A 55 -13.11 8.36 -22.56
N TYR A 56 -11.84 8.69 -22.30
CA TYR A 56 -11.40 9.26 -21.03
C TYR A 56 -12.11 10.58 -20.73
N SER A 57 -12.35 11.38 -21.78
CA SER A 57 -13.03 12.67 -21.68
C SER A 57 -14.44 12.60 -21.07
N ASP A 58 -15.13 11.46 -21.17
CA ASP A 58 -16.44 11.26 -20.54
C ASP A 58 -16.34 11.13 -19.00
N PHE A 59 -15.15 10.85 -18.46
CA PHE A 59 -14.91 10.51 -17.05
C PHE A 59 -13.80 11.33 -16.39
N GLU A 60 -13.29 12.37 -17.05
CA GLU A 60 -12.16 13.19 -16.56
C GLU A 60 -12.40 13.73 -15.14
N ALA A 61 -13.62 14.20 -14.86
CA ALA A 61 -14.00 14.71 -13.54
C ALA A 61 -13.96 13.62 -12.45
N ASP A 62 -14.38 12.39 -12.77
CA ASP A 62 -14.35 11.26 -11.85
C ASP A 62 -12.91 10.82 -11.58
N VAL A 63 -12.05 10.84 -12.61
CA VAL A 63 -10.61 10.56 -12.46
C VAL A 63 -9.93 11.60 -11.58
N ASP A 64 -10.23 12.89 -11.77
CA ASP A 64 -9.67 13.97 -10.96
C ASP A 64 -10.11 13.87 -9.49
N MET A 65 -11.39 13.56 -9.27
CA MET A 65 -11.92 13.30 -7.93
C MET A 65 -11.23 12.10 -7.28
N LEU A 66 -11.08 10.98 -8.00
CA LEU A 66 -10.35 9.81 -7.50
C LEU A 66 -8.89 10.16 -7.15
N LYS A 67 -8.18 10.88 -8.02
CA LYS A 67 -6.79 11.33 -7.76
C LYS A 67 -6.68 12.22 -6.53
N LEU A 68 -7.68 13.06 -6.27
CA LEU A 68 -7.73 13.87 -5.05
C LEU A 68 -7.89 13.00 -3.81
N GLU A 69 -8.83 12.06 -3.81
CA GLU A 69 -9.07 11.17 -2.66
C GLU A 69 -7.89 10.22 -2.40
N LEU A 70 -7.24 9.71 -3.46
CA LEU A 70 -6.01 8.93 -3.36
C LEU A 70 -4.87 9.72 -2.70
N ARG A 71 -4.70 11.00 -3.06
CA ARG A 71 -3.72 11.88 -2.40
C ARG A 71 -4.04 12.12 -0.94
N LYS A 72 -5.32 12.30 -0.59
CA LYS A 72 -5.73 12.42 0.82
C LYS A 72 -5.39 11.16 1.60
N ALA A 73 -5.63 9.98 1.04
CA ALA A 73 -5.23 8.70 1.63
C ALA A 73 -3.71 8.60 1.83
N TYR A 74 -2.93 8.95 0.80
CA TYR A 74 -1.47 8.98 0.89
C TYR A 74 -0.96 9.94 1.98
N GLU A 75 -1.43 11.19 2.01
CA GLU A 75 -1.01 12.17 3.02
C GLU A 75 -1.49 11.78 4.42
N PHE A 76 -2.69 11.18 4.55
CA PHE A 76 -3.14 10.62 5.81
C PHE A 76 -2.20 9.51 6.28
N ALA A 77 -1.85 8.55 5.41
CA ALA A 77 -0.91 7.49 5.77
C ALA A 77 0.46 8.05 6.16
N LYS A 78 0.98 9.01 5.41
CA LYS A 78 2.28 9.67 5.64
C LYS A 78 2.34 10.46 6.94
N GLY A 79 1.23 11.06 7.34
CA GLY A 79 1.15 11.87 8.57
C GLY A 79 1.12 11.05 9.86
N ARG A 80 1.06 9.71 9.78
CA ARG A 80 0.96 8.83 10.94
C ARG A 80 2.34 8.35 11.40
N PRO A 81 2.59 8.27 12.71
CA PRO A 81 3.84 7.72 13.23
C PRO A 81 3.97 6.24 12.87
N ASP A 82 5.19 5.80 12.56
CA ASP A 82 5.52 4.39 12.31
C ASP A 82 4.67 3.74 11.19
N ASN A 83 4.35 4.51 10.16
CA ASN A 83 3.44 4.13 9.07
C ASN A 83 4.10 4.13 7.68
N GLU A 84 5.42 3.99 7.62
CA GLU A 84 6.24 4.11 6.41
C GLU A 84 5.85 3.05 5.38
N ILE A 85 5.53 1.83 5.82
CA ILE A 85 5.13 0.73 4.94
C ILE A 85 3.81 1.07 4.23
N SER A 86 2.76 1.44 4.96
CA SER A 86 1.48 1.84 4.35
C SER A 86 1.65 3.05 3.42
N THR A 87 2.46 4.03 3.84
CA THR A 87 2.79 5.21 3.02
C THR A 87 3.43 4.79 1.69
N LYS A 88 4.37 3.85 1.74
CA LYS A 88 5.05 3.38 0.53
C LYS A 88 4.12 2.59 -0.39
N GLN A 89 3.18 1.81 0.15
CA GLN A 89 2.19 1.11 -0.67
C GLN A 89 1.29 2.10 -1.42
N TRP A 90 0.82 3.16 -0.75
CA TRP A 90 0.07 4.23 -1.42
C TRP A 90 0.90 4.91 -2.50
N GLU A 91 2.16 5.26 -2.22
CA GLU A 91 3.06 5.87 -3.20
C GLU A 91 3.20 4.98 -4.45
N ILE A 92 3.43 3.68 -4.27
CA ILE A 92 3.57 2.72 -5.39
C ILE A 92 2.27 2.57 -6.18
N LEU A 93 1.12 2.55 -5.51
CA LEU A 93 -0.20 2.39 -6.13
C LEU A 93 -0.53 3.57 -7.05
N ILE A 94 -0.22 4.81 -6.62
CA ILE A 94 -0.66 6.05 -7.29
C ILE A 94 0.39 6.63 -8.24
N ASP A 95 1.59 6.04 -8.30
CA ASP A 95 2.68 6.48 -9.17
C ASP A 95 2.29 6.32 -10.66
N GLU A 96 2.26 7.44 -11.39
CA GLU A 96 1.91 7.48 -12.81
C GLU A 96 2.98 6.81 -13.71
N GLU A 97 4.19 6.61 -13.21
CA GLU A 97 5.28 5.96 -13.96
C GLU A 97 5.39 4.45 -13.69
N ARG A 98 4.46 3.87 -12.91
CA ARG A 98 4.38 2.43 -12.62
C ARG A 98 3.20 1.77 -13.34
N ASN A 99 2.97 0.48 -13.08
CA ASN A 99 1.95 -0.32 -13.78
C ASN A 99 0.71 -0.63 -12.91
N LEU A 100 0.50 0.11 -11.81
CA LEU A 100 -0.71 -0.01 -10.99
C LEU A 100 -1.71 1.10 -11.35
N LEU A 101 -2.47 1.61 -10.37
CA LEU A 101 -3.57 2.54 -10.60
C LEU A 101 -3.10 3.86 -11.24
N GLY A 102 -2.01 4.45 -10.75
CA GLY A 102 -1.46 5.69 -11.32
C GLY A 102 -1.15 5.54 -12.81
N GLY A 103 -0.38 4.53 -13.17
CA GLY A 103 -0.06 4.24 -14.57
C GLY A 103 -1.25 3.84 -15.42
N PHE A 104 -2.21 3.10 -14.86
CA PHE A 104 -3.45 2.79 -15.55
C PHE A 104 -4.21 4.07 -15.95
N LEU A 105 -4.39 5.00 -15.00
CA LEU A 105 -5.09 6.27 -15.25
C LEU A 105 -4.33 7.14 -16.26
N LYS A 106 -2.99 7.20 -16.16
CA LYS A 106 -2.15 7.87 -17.14
C LYS A 106 -2.34 7.27 -18.53
N ARG A 107 -2.28 5.95 -18.65
CA ARG A 107 -2.44 5.25 -19.93
C ARG A 107 -3.82 5.48 -20.54
N TRP A 108 -4.87 5.42 -19.74
CA TRP A 108 -6.22 5.70 -20.22
C TRP A 108 -6.36 7.13 -20.74
N ARG A 109 -5.80 8.11 -20.03
CA ARG A 109 -5.75 9.51 -20.49
C ARG A 109 -5.00 9.64 -21.82
N ASP A 110 -3.86 8.98 -21.95
CA ASP A 110 -2.97 9.14 -23.12
C ASP A 110 -3.49 8.38 -24.36
N GLU A 111 -4.18 7.25 -24.17
CA GLU A 111 -4.74 6.41 -25.26
C GLU A 111 -6.24 6.66 -25.54
N ASP A 112 -6.90 7.50 -24.73
CA ASP A 112 -8.35 7.82 -24.69
C ASP A 112 -9.27 6.63 -24.37
N THR A 113 -8.97 5.43 -24.87
CA THR A 113 -9.69 4.19 -24.57
C THR A 113 -8.72 3.04 -24.39
N LEU A 114 -9.10 2.04 -23.59
CA LEU A 114 -8.32 0.83 -23.35
C LEU A 114 -9.08 -0.43 -23.80
N SER A 115 -8.34 -1.50 -24.10
CA SER A 115 -8.98 -2.79 -24.43
C SER A 115 -9.60 -3.44 -23.19
N ALA A 116 -10.74 -4.12 -23.35
CA ALA A 116 -11.42 -4.80 -22.26
C ALA A 116 -10.55 -5.86 -21.55
N MET A 117 -9.68 -6.55 -22.31
CA MET A 117 -8.72 -7.51 -21.77
C MET A 117 -7.71 -6.82 -20.85
N PHE A 118 -7.10 -5.72 -21.31
CA PHE A 118 -6.16 -4.94 -20.51
C PHE A 118 -6.82 -4.40 -19.24
N VAL A 119 -8.04 -3.85 -19.35
CA VAL A 119 -8.81 -3.35 -18.20
C VAL A 119 -9.00 -4.44 -17.15
N THR A 120 -9.42 -5.63 -17.57
CA THR A 120 -9.67 -6.76 -16.67
C THR A 120 -8.39 -7.20 -15.94
N GLU A 121 -7.27 -7.32 -16.67
CA GLU A 121 -5.99 -7.71 -16.08
C GLU A 121 -5.45 -6.65 -15.11
N ALA A 122 -5.52 -5.38 -15.50
CA ALA A 122 -5.09 -4.28 -14.64
C ALA A 122 -5.94 -4.18 -13.37
N GLN A 123 -7.26 -4.40 -13.46
CA GLN A 123 -8.15 -4.42 -12.29
C GLN A 123 -7.74 -5.48 -11.27
N MET A 124 -7.30 -6.67 -11.70
CA MET A 124 -6.80 -7.69 -10.78
C MET A 124 -5.55 -7.21 -10.03
N LEU A 125 -4.58 -6.66 -10.74
CA LEU A 125 -3.34 -6.14 -10.12
C LEU A 125 -3.60 -4.99 -9.15
N VAL A 126 -4.49 -4.07 -9.53
CA VAL A 126 -4.89 -2.96 -8.65
C VAL A 126 -5.69 -3.46 -7.45
N SER A 127 -6.58 -4.44 -7.63
CA SER A 127 -7.31 -5.07 -6.53
C SER A 127 -6.35 -5.68 -5.50
N ASP A 128 -5.36 -6.45 -5.95
CA ASP A 128 -4.37 -7.08 -5.08
C ASP A 128 -3.52 -6.04 -4.33
N ALA A 129 -3.16 -4.93 -5.00
CA ALA A 129 -2.42 -3.83 -4.37
C ALA A 129 -3.26 -3.15 -3.26
N PHE A 130 -4.55 -2.93 -3.49
CA PHE A 130 -5.45 -2.45 -2.43
C PHE A 130 -5.60 -3.48 -1.30
N ASP A 131 -5.71 -4.76 -1.60
CA ASP A 131 -5.79 -5.81 -0.58
C ASP A 131 -4.55 -5.86 0.30
N ALA A 132 -3.37 -5.59 -0.26
CA ALA A 132 -2.14 -5.43 0.53
C ALA A 132 -2.24 -4.23 1.50
N ILE A 133 -2.76 -3.09 1.06
CA ILE A 133 -2.97 -1.90 1.92
C ILE A 133 -3.99 -2.21 3.02
N ILE A 134 -5.14 -2.79 2.66
CA ILE A 134 -6.22 -3.16 3.60
C ILE A 134 -5.73 -4.20 4.61
N GLY A 135 -4.93 -5.17 4.18
CA GLY A 135 -4.30 -6.16 5.04
C GLY A 135 -3.33 -5.54 6.06
N LEU A 136 -2.54 -4.55 5.64
CA LEU A 136 -1.68 -3.79 6.56
C LEU A 136 -2.49 -2.99 7.57
N GLU A 137 -3.58 -2.34 7.16
CA GLU A 137 -4.41 -1.57 8.09
C GLU A 137 -5.15 -2.48 9.08
N SER A 138 -5.73 -3.60 8.63
CA SER A 138 -6.41 -4.55 9.53
C SER A 138 -5.43 -5.29 10.44
N GLY A 139 -4.20 -5.58 9.97
CA GLY A 139 -3.14 -6.20 10.76
C GLY A 139 -2.62 -5.36 11.93
N LYS A 140 -3.00 -4.07 12.01
CA LYS A 140 -2.67 -3.18 13.14
C LYS A 140 -3.61 -3.33 14.34
N LEU A 141 -4.68 -4.11 14.20
CA LEU A 141 -5.55 -4.45 15.34
C LEU A 141 -4.74 -5.16 16.42
N LYS A 142 -4.86 -4.69 17.66
CA LYS A 142 -4.26 -5.40 18.80
C LYS A 142 -5.04 -6.71 19.00
N PRO A 143 -4.39 -7.81 19.45
CA PRO A 143 -5.09 -9.06 19.70
C PRO A 143 -6.31 -8.94 20.62
N SER A 144 -6.31 -7.97 21.54
CA SER A 144 -7.42 -7.67 22.43
C SER A 144 -8.64 -7.01 21.75
N GLU A 145 -8.47 -6.52 20.53
CA GLU A 145 -9.49 -5.80 19.75
C GLU A 145 -10.16 -6.72 18.71
N ILE A 146 -9.64 -7.93 18.53
CA ILE A 146 -10.23 -8.98 17.68
C ILE A 146 -11.35 -9.66 18.48
N LYS A 147 -12.60 -9.56 17.98
CA LYS A 147 -13.79 -10.18 18.58
C LYS A 147 -14.01 -11.60 18.11
#